data_AF-A0A4R6L385-F1
#
_entry.id   AF-A0A4R6L385-F1
#
_cell.length_a   1.000
_cell.length_b   1.000
_cell.length_c   1.000
_cell.angle_alpha   90.00
_cell.angle_beta   90.00
_cell.angle_gamma   90.00
#
_symmetry.space_group_name_H-M   'P 1'
#
loop_
_entity.id
_entity.type
_entity.pdbx_description
1 polymer ?
#
loop_
_entity_poly.entity_id
_entity_poly.type
_entity_poly.pdbx_seq_one_letter_code
_entity_poly.pdbx_strand_id
1 'polypeptide(L)'
;MRVFGANLWNAVHARDVASLFRLALEKGPSGRYWHAVADGAIPLREIAEAIGSRLGLPAVSIPADELMLPGYFGFLANIVTQSYPASNLITRRTLGWEPAQPGLLADLDNGHYFSAD
;
A
#
# COMPACT_ATOMS: atom_id res chain seq x y z
N MET A 1 -19.31 -16.62 -5.20
CA MET A 1 -17.85 -16.72 -5.28
C MET A 1 -17.25 -15.65 -4.36
N ARG A 2 -16.78 -15.99 -3.15
CA ARG A 2 -16.05 -15.02 -2.31
C ARG A 2 -14.64 -14.90 -2.88
N VAL A 3 -14.30 -13.75 -3.45
CA VAL A 3 -12.95 -13.48 -3.93
C VAL A 3 -12.10 -13.08 -2.73
N PHE A 4 -11.31 -14.01 -2.20
CA PHE A 4 -10.38 -13.75 -1.09
C PHE A 4 -9.25 -12.80 -1.56
N GLY A 5 -8.91 -11.80 -0.75
CA GLY A 5 -7.86 -10.81 -1.06
C GLY A 5 -8.28 -9.67 -2.02
N ALA A 6 -9.58 -9.48 -2.26
CA ALA A 6 -10.11 -8.35 -3.04
C ALA A 6 -10.14 -7.02 -2.26
N ASN A 7 -9.72 -7.02 -1.00
CA ASN A 7 -9.66 -5.81 -0.20
C ASN A 7 -8.56 -4.88 -0.71
N LEU A 8 -8.87 -3.58 -0.73
CA LEU A 8 -8.08 -2.57 -1.44
C LEU A 8 -7.14 -1.86 -0.49
N TRP A 9 -5.86 -1.87 -0.82
CA TRP A 9 -4.79 -1.22 -0.06
C TRP A 9 -4.22 -0.05 -0.85
N ASN A 10 -3.70 0.93 -0.10
CA ASN A 10 -3.01 2.08 -0.67
C ASN A 10 -1.50 1.89 -0.56
N ALA A 11 -0.77 2.51 -1.49
CA ALA A 11 0.67 2.60 -1.40
C ALA A 11 1.18 3.98 -1.85
N VAL A 12 2.38 4.29 -1.41
CA VAL A 12 3.14 5.48 -1.80
C VAL A 12 4.62 5.19 -1.61
N HIS A 13 5.44 5.64 -2.54
CA HIS A 13 6.88 5.50 -2.41
C HIS A 13 7.43 6.44 -1.32
N ALA A 14 8.38 5.98 -0.52
CA ALA A 14 8.91 6.74 0.63
C ALA A 14 9.47 8.14 0.25
N ARG A 15 10.13 8.26 -0.92
CA ARG A 15 10.61 9.56 -1.44
C ARG A 15 9.49 10.54 -1.79
N ASP A 16 8.34 10.05 -2.27
CA ASP A 16 7.18 10.90 -2.54
C ASP A 16 6.51 11.35 -1.24
N VAL A 17 6.50 10.50 -0.20
CA VAL A 17 6.06 10.90 1.15
C VAL A 17 6.97 11.99 1.71
N ALA A 18 8.29 11.87 1.54
CA ALA A 18 9.25 12.88 1.99
C ALA A 18 9.02 14.24 1.31
N SER A 19 8.77 14.26 -0.01
CA SER A 19 8.46 15.50 -0.72
C SER A 19 7.15 16.13 -0.24
N LEU A 20 6.15 15.31 0.08
CA LEU A 20 4.89 15.77 0.67
C LEU A 20 5.07 16.38 2.05
N PHE A 21 5.84 15.75 2.94
CA PHE A 21 6.10 16.30 4.28
C PHE A 21 6.68 17.70 4.21
N ARG A 22 7.66 17.91 3.32
CA ARG A 22 8.25 19.23 3.08
C ARG A 22 7.18 20.23 2.61
N LEU A 23 6.34 19.87 1.63
CA LEU A 23 5.27 20.74 1.13
C LEU A 23 4.22 21.06 2.19
N ALA A 24 3.86 20.09 3.03
CA ALA A 24 2.90 20.29 4.12
C ALA A 24 3.41 21.29 5.15
N LEU A 25 4.72 21.29 5.46
CA LEU A 25 5.35 22.27 6.35
C LEU A 25 5.47 23.66 5.72
N GLU A 26 5.81 23.74 4.45
CA GLU A 26 6.04 25.02 3.76
C GLU A 26 4.74 25.73 3.35
N LYS A 27 3.70 24.96 2.99
CA LYS A 27 2.50 25.49 2.32
C LYS A 27 1.19 25.06 2.97
N GLY A 28 1.23 24.05 3.85
CA GLY A 28 0.02 23.45 4.42
C GLY A 28 -0.60 24.33 5.49
N PRO A 29 -1.92 24.59 5.44
CA PRO A 29 -2.61 25.19 6.58
C PRO A 29 -2.48 24.33 7.84
N SER A 30 -2.28 24.98 8.98
CA SER A 30 -2.21 24.33 10.30
C SER A 30 -3.47 23.51 10.59
N GLY A 31 -3.30 22.42 11.35
CA GLY A 31 -4.42 21.57 11.78
C GLY A 31 -5.06 20.74 10.65
N ARG A 32 -4.32 20.44 9.58
CA ARG A 32 -4.79 19.62 8.46
C ARG A 32 -4.06 18.27 8.40
N TYR A 33 -4.77 17.28 7.86
CA TYR A 33 -4.22 15.98 7.51
C TYR A 33 -4.07 15.89 5.98
N TRP A 34 -2.99 15.28 5.53
CA TRP A 34 -2.69 15.10 4.11
C TRP A 34 -2.56 13.61 3.81
N HIS A 35 -3.32 13.13 2.83
CA HIS A 35 -3.21 11.75 2.38
C HIS A 35 -2.05 11.62 1.42
N ALA A 36 -0.99 10.92 1.88
CA ALA A 36 0.17 10.54 1.08
C ALA A 36 -0.14 9.20 0.38
N VAL A 37 -0.85 9.26 -0.74
CA VAL A 37 -1.27 8.05 -1.47
C VAL A 37 -0.95 8.27 -2.94
N ALA A 38 -0.21 7.35 -3.56
CA ALA A 38 0.06 7.35 -4.99
C ALA A 38 -0.81 6.29 -5.69
N ASP A 39 -0.82 5.07 -5.14
CA ASP A 39 -1.70 3.98 -5.55
C ASP A 39 -2.89 3.91 -4.57
N GLY A 40 -4.10 4.21 -5.04
CA GLY A 40 -5.27 4.38 -4.16
C GLY A 40 -6.18 3.16 -3.97
N ALA A 41 -5.88 2.02 -4.61
CA ALA A 41 -6.74 0.84 -4.60
C ALA A 41 -6.07 -0.41 -5.21
N ILE A 42 -4.95 -0.88 -4.66
CA ILE A 42 -4.33 -2.15 -5.10
C ILE A 42 -5.01 -3.30 -4.35
N PRO A 43 -5.57 -4.32 -5.03
CA PRO A 43 -6.05 -5.52 -4.35
C PRO A 43 -4.91 -6.22 -3.60
N LEU A 44 -5.14 -6.56 -2.33
CA LEU A 44 -4.13 -7.22 -1.49
C LEU A 44 -3.61 -8.51 -2.13
N ARG A 45 -4.47 -9.23 -2.88
CA ARG A 45 -4.09 -10.41 -3.65
C ARG A 45 -2.99 -10.11 -4.68
N GLU A 46 -3.07 -8.99 -5.40
CA GLU A 46 -2.06 -8.63 -6.40
C GLU A 46 -0.70 -8.36 -5.75
N ILE A 47 -0.70 -7.74 -4.56
CA ILE A 47 0.51 -7.54 -3.76
C ILE A 47 1.13 -8.89 -3.35
N ALA A 48 0.30 -9.81 -2.85
CA ALA A 48 0.76 -11.13 -2.43
C ALA A 48 1.29 -11.97 -3.61
N GLU A 49 0.60 -11.96 -4.75
CA GLU A 49 1.02 -12.67 -5.98
C GLU A 49 2.32 -12.08 -6.53
N ALA A 50 2.47 -10.75 -6.51
CA ALA A 50 3.69 -10.08 -6.93
C ALA A 50 4.90 -10.46 -6.06
N ILE A 51 4.73 -10.52 -4.74
CA ILE A 51 5.80 -10.95 -3.83
C ILE A 51 6.09 -12.45 -4.03
N GLY A 52 5.05 -13.28 -4.09
CA GLY A 52 5.19 -14.73 -4.25
C GLY A 52 5.93 -15.12 -5.53
N SER A 53 5.58 -14.51 -6.66
CA SER A 53 6.23 -14.80 -7.94
C SER A 53 7.73 -14.52 -7.94
N ARG A 54 8.16 -13.44 -7.26
CA ARG A 54 9.58 -13.05 -7.15
C ARG A 54 10.37 -13.92 -6.16
N LEU A 55 9.69 -14.56 -5.22
CA LEU A 55 10.28 -15.51 -4.28
C LEU A 55 10.17 -16.97 -4.73
N GLY A 56 9.50 -17.25 -5.85
CA GLY A 56 9.19 -18.62 -6.27
C GLY A 56 8.20 -19.35 -5.33
N LEU A 57 7.35 -18.59 -4.62
CA LEU A 57 6.39 -19.11 -3.63
C LEU A 57 4.94 -18.90 -4.10
N PRO A 58 4.03 -19.87 -3.87
CA PRO A 58 2.63 -19.71 -4.23
C PRO A 58 1.92 -18.71 -3.29
N ALA A 59 1.13 -17.81 -3.85
CA ALA A 59 0.17 -17.01 -3.09
C ALA A 59 -1.13 -17.79 -2.90
N VAL A 60 -1.50 -18.09 -1.65
CA VAL A 60 -2.69 -18.89 -1.30
C VAL A 60 -3.66 -18.08 -0.45
N SER A 61 -4.96 -18.39 -0.58
CA SER A 61 -5.99 -17.80 0.27
C SER A 61 -5.97 -18.43 1.66
N ILE A 62 -6.11 -17.62 2.69
CA ILE A 62 -6.14 -18.06 4.10
C ILE A 62 -7.59 -17.99 4.61
N PRO A 63 -8.12 -19.06 5.22
CA PRO A 63 -9.42 -19.05 5.89
C PRO A 63 -9.51 -18.01 7.02
N ALA A 64 -10.68 -17.42 7.22
CA ALA A 64 -10.85 -16.31 8.17
C ALA A 64 -10.58 -16.70 9.63
N ASP A 65 -10.90 -17.94 10.00
CA ASP A 65 -10.60 -18.55 11.30
C ASP A 65 -9.08 -18.75 11.49
N GLU A 66 -8.35 -19.12 10.44
CA GLU A 66 -6.89 -19.28 10.46
C GLU A 66 -6.12 -17.95 10.57
N LEU A 67 -6.69 -16.84 10.07
CA LEU A 67 -6.08 -15.51 10.17
C LEU A 67 -5.83 -15.10 11.64
N MET A 68 -6.77 -15.47 12.53
CA MET A 68 -6.70 -15.17 13.97
C MET A 68 -6.05 -16.29 14.78
N LEU A 69 -6.28 -17.57 14.46
CA LEU A 69 -5.72 -18.74 15.16
C LEU A 69 -5.44 -19.88 14.17
N PRO A 70 -4.18 -20.33 13.95
CA PRO A 70 -2.99 -20.13 14.78
C PRO A 70 -2.33 -18.75 14.63
N GLY A 71 -2.87 -17.87 13.79
CA GLY A 71 -2.58 -16.43 13.84
C GLY A 71 -1.56 -15.93 12.82
N TYR A 72 -1.80 -16.12 11.52
CA TYR A 72 -0.96 -15.54 10.46
C TYR A 72 -0.76 -14.02 10.63
N PHE A 73 -1.82 -13.32 11.07
CA PHE A 73 -1.77 -11.87 11.32
C PHE A 73 -2.12 -11.48 12.77
N GLY A 74 -2.61 -12.43 13.58
CA GLY A 74 -2.99 -12.17 14.97
C GLY A 74 -3.95 -10.99 15.10
N PHE A 75 -3.63 -10.01 15.96
CA PHE A 75 -4.46 -8.82 16.16
C PHE A 75 -4.59 -7.93 14.91
N LEU A 76 -3.67 -8.06 13.94
CA LEU A 76 -3.70 -7.31 12.68
C LEU A 76 -4.70 -7.91 11.67
N ALA A 77 -5.29 -9.08 11.93
CA ALA A 77 -6.27 -9.70 11.03
C ALA A 77 -7.44 -8.76 10.72
N ASN A 78 -7.88 -7.96 11.71
CA ASN A 78 -8.93 -6.97 11.53
C ASN A 78 -8.53 -5.79 10.64
N ILE A 79 -7.23 -5.52 10.49
CA ILE A 79 -6.72 -4.46 9.60
C ILE A 79 -6.51 -5.05 8.20
N VAL A 80 -5.84 -6.20 8.12
CA VAL A 80 -5.47 -6.85 6.86
C VAL A 80 -6.67 -7.23 6.00
N THR A 81 -7.82 -7.50 6.61
CA THR A 81 -9.05 -7.89 5.88
C THR A 81 -9.87 -6.72 5.35
N GLN A 82 -9.55 -5.48 5.72
CA GLN A 82 -10.33 -4.30 5.36
C GLN A 82 -9.80 -3.65 4.08
N SER A 83 -10.70 -2.90 3.44
CA SER A 83 -10.37 -2.00 2.33
C SER A 83 -10.19 -0.58 2.85
N TYR A 84 -9.13 0.09 2.41
CA TYR A 84 -8.79 1.45 2.81
C TYR A 84 -8.68 2.42 1.63
N PRO A 85 -9.57 2.41 0.62
CA PRO A 85 -9.39 3.26 -0.56
C PRO A 85 -9.30 4.73 -0.15
N ALA A 86 -8.24 5.40 -0.56
CA ALA A 86 -8.03 6.80 -0.26
C ALA A 86 -7.60 7.57 -1.51
N SER A 87 -8.06 8.81 -1.61
CA SER A 87 -7.63 9.74 -2.66
C SER A 87 -6.62 10.75 -2.11
N ASN A 88 -5.75 11.22 -3.01
CA ASN A 88 -4.81 12.31 -2.76
C ASN A 88 -5.29 13.65 -3.35
N LEU A 89 -6.55 13.74 -3.82
CA LEU A 89 -7.03 14.89 -4.60
C LEU A 89 -6.88 16.22 -3.87
N ILE A 90 -7.23 16.26 -2.58
CA ILE A 90 -7.09 17.45 -1.74
C ILE A 90 -5.61 17.77 -1.53
N THR A 91 -4.79 16.77 -1.22
CA THR A 91 -3.33 16.90 -1.08
C THR A 91 -2.70 17.55 -2.31
N ARG A 92 -2.98 17.02 -3.51
CA ARG A 92 -2.45 17.53 -4.77
C ARG A 92 -2.91 18.95 -5.05
N ARG A 93 -4.23 19.21 -4.93
CA ARG A 93 -4.81 20.54 -5.20
C ARG A 93 -4.30 21.62 -4.25
N THR A 94 -4.14 21.30 -2.97
CA THR A 94 -3.75 22.31 -1.97
C THR A 94 -2.26 22.53 -1.90
N LEU A 95 -1.46 21.46 -1.99
CA LEU A 95 0.00 21.56 -1.79
C LEU A 95 0.80 21.59 -3.10
N GLY A 96 0.15 21.32 -4.25
CA GLY A 96 0.82 21.12 -5.52
C GLY A 96 1.74 19.89 -5.51
N TRP A 97 1.44 18.92 -4.66
CA TRP A 97 2.18 17.66 -4.58
C TRP A 97 1.81 16.77 -5.76
N GLU A 98 2.80 16.17 -6.39
CA GLU A 98 2.64 15.20 -7.47
C GLU A 98 3.63 14.05 -7.22
N PRO A 99 3.14 12.82 -6.94
CA PRO A 99 4.02 11.65 -6.83
C PRO A 99 4.79 11.43 -8.13
N ALA A 100 6.09 11.15 -8.02
CA ALA A 100 6.97 11.02 -9.17
C ALA A 100 7.68 9.66 -9.23
N GLN A 101 7.63 8.87 -8.17
CA GLN A 101 8.27 7.55 -8.12
C GLN A 101 7.33 6.45 -8.64
N PRO A 102 7.87 5.27 -8.96
CA PRO A 102 7.05 4.13 -9.38
C PRO A 102 6.00 3.76 -8.33
N GLY A 103 4.84 3.29 -8.80
CA GLY A 103 3.84 2.66 -7.93
C GLY A 103 4.34 1.32 -7.39
N LEU A 104 3.71 0.82 -6.32
CA LEU A 104 4.18 -0.32 -5.53
C LEU A 104 4.56 -1.53 -6.39
N LEU A 105 3.67 -1.99 -7.28
CA LEU A 105 3.90 -3.21 -8.05
C LEU A 105 5.07 -3.09 -9.03
N ALA A 106 5.30 -1.89 -9.58
CA ALA A 106 6.44 -1.61 -10.44
C ALA A 106 7.74 -1.45 -9.62
N ASP A 107 7.65 -0.88 -8.42
CA ASP A 107 8.80 -0.68 -7.54
C ASP A 107 9.37 -1.99 -6.98
N LEU A 108 8.53 -3.03 -6.85
CA LEU A 108 8.96 -4.38 -6.50
C LEU A 108 10.00 -4.96 -7.50
N ASP A 109 10.10 -4.43 -8.71
CA ASP A 109 11.09 -4.84 -9.73
C ASP A 109 12.41 -4.05 -9.68
N ASN A 110 12.53 -3.03 -8.84
CA ASN A 110 13.70 -2.14 -8.83
C ASN A 110 14.94 -2.72 -8.11
N GLY A 111 14.98 -4.03 -7.87
CA GLY A 111 16.18 -4.75 -7.41
C GLY A 111 16.63 -4.49 -5.97
N HIS A 112 15.81 -3.78 -5.17
CA HIS A 112 16.10 -3.50 -3.76
C HIS A 112 15.28 -4.33 -2.76
N TYR A 113 14.22 -5.01 -3.23
CA TYR A 113 13.32 -5.82 -2.40
C TYR A 113 13.67 -7.31 -2.40
N PHE A 114 14.24 -7.80 -3.50
CA PHE A 114 14.60 -9.19 -3.71
C PHE A 114 16.08 -9.22 -4.09
N SER A 115 16.84 -10.12 -3.47
CA SER A 115 18.24 -10.30 -3.89
C SER A 115 18.24 -10.89 -5.30
N ALA A 116 19.16 -10.42 -6.15
CA ALA A 116 19.48 -11.14 -7.38
C ALA A 116 20.19 -12.44 -6.97
N ASP A 117 19.69 -13.58 -7.45
CA ASP A 117 20.42 -14.85 -7.38
C ASP A 117 21.74 -14.78 -8.15
#